data_AF-A0A7M1B111-F1
#
_entry.id   AF-A0A7M1B111-F1
#
_cell.length_a   1.000
_cell.length_b   1.000
_cell.length_c   1.000
_cell.angle_alpha   90.00
_cell.angle_beta   90.00
_cell.angle_gamma   90.00
#
_symmetry.space_group_name_H-M   'P 1'
#
loop_
_entity.id
_entity.type
_entity.pdbx_description
1 polymer ?
#
loop_
_entity_poly.entity_id
_entity_poly.type
_entity_poly.pdbx_seq_one_letter_code
_entity_poly.pdbx_strand_id
1 'polypeptide(L)' 'MAVKESERKYRPYKRLTQEQIELIYKLFEEKMEQRKIARALGVHLRTVQYHLKKTQRI' A
#
# COMPACT_ATOMS: atom_id res chain seq x y z
N MET A 1 28.92 -27.89 13.57
CA MET A 1 29.03 -26.43 13.74
C MET A 1 29.17 -25.84 12.33
N ALA A 2 28.44 -24.85 11.84
CA ALA A 2 27.61 -23.82 12.47
C ALA A 2 26.43 -23.49 11.54
N VAL A 3 25.25 -23.24 12.12
CA VAL A 3 24.09 -22.73 11.40
C VAL A 3 24.42 -21.30 10.97
N LYS A 4 24.48 -21.02 9.66
CA LYS A 4 24.57 -19.64 9.16
C LYS A 4 23.26 -18.95 9.53
N GLU A 5 23.31 -18.27 10.66
CA GLU A 5 22.21 -17.49 11.21
C GLU A 5 21.85 -16.42 10.17
N SER A 6 20.77 -16.68 9.43
CA SER A 6 20.19 -15.70 8.53
C SER A 6 19.77 -14.51 9.39
N GLU A 7 20.56 -13.44 9.40
CA GLU A 7 20.14 -12.15 9.93
C GLU A 7 18.88 -11.74 9.18
N ARG A 8 17.71 -12.09 9.73
CA ARG A 8 16.43 -11.56 9.27
C ARG A 8 16.42 -10.09 9.68
N LYS A 9 17.09 -9.23 8.90
CA LYS A 9 17.03 -7.78 9.05
C LYS A 9 15.56 -7.39 9.07
N TYR A 10 15.07 -6.99 10.25
CA TYR A 10 13.74 -6.47 10.44
C TYR A 10 13.53 -5.31 9.46
N ARG A 11 12.68 -5.49 8.46
CA ARG A 11 12.27 -4.39 7.58
C ARG A 11 11.21 -3.60 8.34
N PRO A 12 11.49 -2.35 8.76
CA PRO A 12 10.50 -1.55 9.45
C PRO A 12 9.27 -1.40 8.56
N TYR A 13 8.10 -1.49 9.17
CA TYR A 13 6.84 -1.31 8.46
C TYR A 13 6.76 0.10 7.89
N LYS A 14 6.90 0.25 6.57
CA LYS A 14 6.80 1.56 5.90
C LYS A 14 5.33 1.96 5.82
N ARG A 15 4.95 2.95 6.61
CA ARG A 15 3.63 3.59 6.51
C ARG A 15 3.55 4.41 5.21
N LEU A 16 2.36 4.48 4.61
CA LEU A 16 2.12 5.40 3.50
C LEU A 16 2.18 6.84 4.02
N THR A 17 2.73 7.74 3.21
CA THR A 17 2.64 9.18 3.48
C THR A 17 1.22 9.69 3.19
N GLN A 18 0.90 10.84 3.75
CA GLN A 18 -0.40 11.50 3.51
C GLN A 18 -0.62 11.77 2.01
N GLU A 19 0.41 12.22 1.30
CA GLU A 19 0.39 12.44 -0.15
C GLU A 19 0.05 11.17 -0.95
N GLN A 20 0.60 10.01 -0.55
CA GLN A 20 0.29 8.74 -1.21
C GLN A 20 -1.17 8.33 -0.98
N ILE A 21 -1.71 8.62 0.20
CA ILE A 21 -3.12 8.35 0.53
C ILE A 21 -4.04 9.24 -0.31
N GLU A 22 -3.72 10.53 -0.44
CA GLU A 22 -4.46 11.47 -1.29
C GLU A 22 -4.39 11.08 -2.77
N LEU A 23 -3.25 10.56 -3.22
CA LEU A 23 -3.13 10.05 -4.58
C LEU A 23 -4.01 8.82 -4.82
N ILE A 24 -4.14 7.89 -3.85
CA ILE A 24 -5.09 6.76 -3.94
C ILE A 24 -6.52 7.28 -4.16
N TYR A 25 -6.89 8.33 -3.43
CA TYR A 25 -8.21 8.95 -3.47
C TYR A 25 -8.50 9.61 -4.80
N LYS A 26 -7.58 10.44 -5.29
CA LYS A 26 -7.71 11.12 -6.58
C LYS A 26 -7.83 10.13 -7.74
N LEU A 27 -6.95 9.12 -7.81
CA LEU A 27 -6.99 8.13 -8.88
C LEU A 27 -8.28 7.30 -8.85
N PHE A 28 -8.81 7.02 -7.66
CA PHE A 28 -10.10 6.32 -7.54
C PHE A 28 -11.27 7.19 -8.01
N GLU A 29 -11.26 8.50 -7.71
CA GLU A 29 -12.27 9.45 -8.21
C GLU A 29 -12.23 9.57 -9.74
N GLU A 30 -11.04 9.53 -10.34
CA GLU A 30 -10.80 9.44 -11.79
C GLU A 30 -11.22 8.08 -12.40
N LYS A 31 -11.93 7.23 -11.63
CA LYS A 31 -12.45 5.92 -12.03
C LYS A 31 -11.36 4.91 -12.42
N MET A 32 -10.12 5.08 -11.94
CA MET A 32 -9.11 4.04 -12.11
C MET A 32 -9.42 2.80 -11.27
N GLU A 33 -9.11 1.63 -11.84
CA GLU A 33 -9.19 0.37 -11.13
C GLU A 33 -8.20 0.32 -9.96
N GLN A 34 -8.66 -0.16 -8.80
CA GLN A 34 -7.86 -0.29 -7.58
C GLN A 34 -6.56 -1.09 -7.79
N ARG A 35 -6.58 -2.12 -8.66
CA ARG A 35 -5.38 -2.90 -9.01
C ARG A 35 -4.36 -2.11 -9.82
N LYS A 36 -4.79 -1.13 -10.63
CA LYS A 36 -3.88 -0.22 -11.35
C LYS A 36 -3.27 0.78 -10.38
N ILE A 37 -4.06 1.33 -9.46
CA ILE A 37 -3.60 2.24 -8.39
C ILE A 37 -2.54 1.55 -7.51
N ALA A 38 -2.81 0.31 -7.08
CA ALA A 38 -1.88 -0.48 -6.28
C ALA A 38 -0.53 -0.71 -6.99
N ARG A 39 -0.57 -1.03 -8.29
CA ARG A 39 0.63 -1.21 -9.12
C ARG A 39 1.41 0.10 -9.29
N ALA A 40 0.72 1.20 -9.54
CA ALA A 40 1.34 2.52 -9.71
C ALA A 40 2.05 2.99 -8.42
N LEU A 41 1.50 2.66 -7.26
CA LEU A 41 2.06 3.04 -5.95
C LEU A 41 3.01 2.00 -5.35
N GLY A 42 3.15 0.82 -5.96
CA GLY A 42 3.96 -0.27 -5.43
C GLY A 42 3.45 -0.84 -4.10
N VAL A 43 2.14 -0.78 -3.85
CA VAL A 43 1.50 -1.25 -2.61
C VAL A 43 0.58 -2.44 -2.88
N HIS A 44 0.24 -3.19 -1.84
CA HIS A 44 -0.77 -4.26 -1.95
C HIS A 44 -2.16 -3.67 -2.21
N LEU A 45 -2.97 -4.40 -3.00
CA LEU A 45 -4.39 -4.07 -3.24
C LEU A 45 -5.17 -3.87 -1.94
N ARG A 46 -4.89 -4.69 -0.92
CA ARG A 46 -5.54 -4.62 0.39
C ARG A 46 -5.30 -3.27 1.08
N THR A 47 -4.14 -2.65 0.85
CA THR A 47 -3.81 -1.33 1.37
C THR A 47 -4.69 -0.27 0.72
N VAL A 48 -4.83 -0.30 -0.61
CA VAL A 48 -5.74 0.59 -1.35
C VAL A 48 -7.18 0.44 -0.86
N GLN A 49 -7.66 -0.80 -0.74
CA GLN A 49 -9.02 -1.10 -0.25
C GLN A 49 -9.24 -0.61 1.18
N TYR A 50 -8.26 -0.76 2.06
CA TYR A 50 -8.34 -0.28 3.44
C TYR A 50 -8.59 1.23 3.49
N HIS A 51 -7.83 2.02 2.73
CA HIS A 51 -7.97 3.47 2.69
C HIS A 51 -9.31 3.91 2.05
N LEU A 52 -9.74 3.25 0.98
CA LEU A 52 -11.01 3.55 0.33
C LEU A 52 -12.22 3.23 1.23
N LYS A 53 -12.20 2.08 1.92
CA LYS A 53 -13.24 1.69 2.90
C LYS A 53 -13.29 2.63 4.10
N LYS A 54 -12.13 3.03 4.62
CA LYS A 54 -12.06 3.98 5.75
C LYS A 54 -12.73 5.31 5.41
N THR A 55 -12.73 5.69 4.13
CA THR A 55 -13.32 6.94 3.64
C THR A 55 -14.75 6.75 3.10
N GLN A 56 -15.35 5.55 3.24
CA GLN A 56 -16.69 5.20 2.73
C GLN A 56 -16.87 5.43 1.22
N ARG A 57 -15.78 5.41 0.45
CA ARG A 57 -15.82 5.54 -1.01
C ARG A 57 -16.25 4.23 -1.69
N ILE A 58 -16.24 3.14 -0.91
CA ILE A 58 -16.67 1.77 -1.20
C ILE A 58 -17.08 1.14 0.13
#